data_AF-A0A944JKS5-F1
#
_entry.id   AF-A0A944JKS5-F1
#
_cell.length_a   1.000
_cell.length_b   1.000
_cell.length_c   1.000
_cell.angle_alpha   90.00
_cell.angle_beta   90.00
_cell.angle_gamma   90.00
#
_symmetry.space_group_name_H-M   'P 1'
#
loop_
_entity.id
_entity.type
_entity.pdbx_description
1 polymer ?
#
loop_
_entity_poly.entity_id
_entity_poly.type
_entity_poly.pdbx_seq_one_letter_code
_entity_poly.pdbx_strand_id
1 'polypeptide(L)'
;MKQSLVEQSAVEQGAFEQSVSEQNPDESGLQPPGSHTPDLHTPDLHTPGPHKQILNARFHFPDGADTGLYGQLLDLTADITPRVQPIPPDTAHLDITGSLRYWQRDAEDLAALLRLRTVALHGVRTTCAVAPNRMLATMTAAFTPLGETTVLTEAEVTGWLRPRPVAALYGVGPATAAALAKYGLHTIGDLADAPLPTLTRLFGSATGRALHAHAHGDDLRPVEPRPLPKSMSACHSFDADCLDADQHHRALLGLAHRLGSRLRGEGQAAAGLTLTVRYADRTATTRSRALTEPTHHTRPLTGAAYDLYRLLGLQRARVRSFDLRADALRPASESRRQLTFDPADDQALAIEAAADRARARYGPDAVKPATLAGA
;
A
#
# COMPACT_ATOMS: atom_id res chain seq x y z
N MET A 1 -41.62 -38.47 -23.40
CA MET A 1 -43.01 -38.85 -23.76
C MET A 1 -43.71 -37.59 -24.26
N LYS A 2 -43.91 -37.44 -25.59
CA LYS A 2 -44.37 -36.21 -26.30
C LYS A 2 -43.33 -35.04 -26.26
N GLN A 3 -42.90 -34.40 -27.36
CA GLN A 3 -43.56 -33.57 -28.41
C GLN A 3 -43.93 -32.15 -27.90
N SER A 4 -43.80 -31.05 -28.65
CA SER A 4 -43.20 -30.72 -29.98
C SER A 4 -43.01 -29.17 -30.07
N LEU A 5 -42.05 -28.53 -30.77
CA LEU A 5 -41.33 -28.73 -32.05
C LEU A 5 -42.06 -28.10 -33.26
N VAL A 6 -41.59 -26.88 -33.66
CA VAL A 6 -42.07 -25.89 -34.67
C VAL A 6 -40.88 -24.90 -34.88
N GLU A 7 -40.32 -24.49 -36.04
CA GLU A 7 -40.51 -24.73 -37.50
C GLU A 7 -41.77 -24.13 -38.17
N GLN A 8 -41.74 -23.44 -39.33
CA GLN A 8 -40.72 -23.06 -40.36
C GLN A 8 -41.31 -21.87 -41.22
N SER A 9 -40.77 -21.20 -42.27
CA SER A 9 -39.52 -21.21 -43.10
C SER A 9 -39.41 -19.90 -43.96
N ALA A 10 -38.50 -19.84 -44.95
CA ALA A 10 -38.40 -18.92 -46.13
C ALA A 10 -38.02 -17.43 -45.92
N VAL A 11 -37.14 -16.73 -46.68
CA VAL A 11 -36.25 -16.97 -47.86
C VAL A 11 -36.85 -16.80 -49.29
N GLU A 12 -36.25 -15.87 -50.08
CA GLU A 12 -36.35 -15.61 -51.55
C GLU A 12 -37.74 -15.20 -52.14
N GLN A 13 -37.92 -14.56 -53.31
CA GLN A 13 -37.16 -14.43 -54.59
C GLN A 13 -37.32 -13.03 -55.29
N GLY A 14 -36.59 -12.79 -56.40
CA GLY A 14 -36.83 -11.72 -57.39
C GLY A 14 -35.85 -10.52 -57.31
N ALA A 15 -34.88 -10.24 -58.20
CA ALA A 15 -34.47 -10.68 -59.56
C ALA A 15 -34.92 -9.78 -60.75
N PHE A 16 -33.95 -9.48 -61.66
CA PHE A 16 -34.05 -8.76 -62.95
C PHE A 16 -34.36 -7.24 -62.85
N GLU A 17 -33.95 -6.34 -63.78
CA GLU A 17 -33.23 -6.48 -65.07
C GLU A 17 -32.26 -5.29 -65.33
N GLN A 18 -31.55 -5.27 -66.47
CA GLN A 18 -30.55 -4.28 -66.88
C GLN A 18 -31.13 -3.12 -67.72
N SER A 19 -30.44 -1.96 -67.79
CA SER A 19 -30.27 -1.16 -69.02
C SER A 19 -29.19 -0.06 -68.88
N VAL A 20 -28.81 0.55 -70.01
CA VAL A 20 -27.62 1.41 -70.23
C VAL A 20 -28.06 2.81 -70.75
N SER A 21 -27.13 3.77 -70.82
CA SER A 21 -27.21 5.06 -71.55
C SER A 21 -28.03 6.21 -70.88
N GLU A 22 -27.74 7.51 -71.09
CA GLU A 22 -26.61 8.14 -71.80
C GLU A 22 -26.20 9.52 -71.20
N GLN A 23 -25.36 10.29 -71.92
CA GLN A 23 -24.48 11.35 -71.42
C GLN A 23 -25.10 12.77 -71.30
N ASN A 24 -24.54 13.57 -70.36
CA ASN A 24 -24.27 15.03 -70.46
C ASN A 24 -25.43 16.07 -70.55
N PRO A 25 -25.16 17.38 -70.35
CA PRO A 25 -24.00 18.06 -69.74
C PRO A 25 -24.37 19.03 -68.58
N ASP A 26 -23.43 19.90 -68.21
CA ASP A 26 -23.51 21.02 -67.27
C ASP A 26 -24.86 21.76 -67.16
N GLU A 27 -25.29 22.04 -65.92
CA GLU A 27 -25.75 23.39 -65.56
C GLU A 27 -25.32 23.75 -64.13
N SER A 28 -25.02 25.03 -63.90
CA SER A 28 -24.15 25.47 -62.79
C SER A 28 -24.90 26.14 -61.63
N GLY A 29 -24.58 25.73 -60.41
CA GLY A 29 -24.58 26.63 -59.25
C GLY A 29 -25.87 26.77 -58.44
N LEU A 30 -26.06 25.89 -57.45
CA LEU A 30 -26.57 26.32 -56.15
C LEU A 30 -26.00 25.44 -55.02
N GLN A 31 -25.23 26.05 -54.12
CA GLN A 31 -24.56 25.35 -53.02
C GLN A 31 -25.34 25.60 -51.71
N PRO A 32 -25.96 24.58 -51.08
CA PRO A 32 -26.66 24.76 -49.81
C PRO A 32 -25.68 25.10 -48.67
N PRO A 33 -26.13 25.82 -47.62
CA PRO A 33 -25.25 26.32 -46.57
C PRO A 33 -24.58 25.18 -45.78
N GLY A 34 -23.30 25.37 -45.48
CA GLY A 34 -22.47 24.34 -44.85
C GLY A 34 -22.94 23.96 -43.45
N SER A 35 -23.01 22.65 -43.18
CA SER A 35 -23.25 22.12 -41.84
C SER A 35 -22.03 22.36 -40.96
N HIS A 36 -22.10 23.37 -40.08
CA HIS A 36 -21.18 23.50 -38.94
C HIS A 36 -21.40 22.34 -37.96
N THR A 37 -20.73 21.21 -38.19
CA THR A 37 -20.35 20.32 -37.11
C THR A 37 -19.38 21.06 -36.20
N PRO A 38 -19.66 21.24 -34.91
CA PRO A 38 -18.65 21.75 -33.98
C PRO A 38 -17.54 20.71 -33.86
N ASP A 39 -16.29 21.10 -34.11
CA ASP A 39 -15.16 20.21 -33.88
C ASP A 39 -15.16 19.76 -32.42
N LEU A 40 -15.34 18.46 -32.20
CA LEU A 40 -15.13 17.83 -30.91
C LEU A 40 -13.64 17.84 -30.63
N HIS A 41 -13.18 18.98 -30.08
CA HIS A 41 -11.81 19.22 -29.66
C HIS A 41 -11.36 18.07 -28.76
N THR A 42 -10.64 17.13 -29.37
CA THR A 42 -10.13 15.95 -28.70
C THR A 42 -9.06 16.46 -27.75
N PRO A 43 -9.24 16.35 -26.42
CA PRO A 43 -8.38 17.04 -25.48
C PRO A 43 -6.97 16.51 -25.60
N ASP A 44 -6.01 17.40 -25.90
CA ASP A 44 -4.60 17.05 -26.01
C ASP A 44 -4.14 16.39 -24.70
N LEU A 45 -3.91 15.08 -24.77
CA LEU A 45 -3.46 14.21 -23.66
C LEU A 45 -2.04 14.55 -23.16
N HIS A 46 -1.51 15.70 -23.57
CA HIS A 46 -0.21 16.23 -23.20
C HIS A 46 -0.25 17.69 -22.72
N THR A 47 -1.45 18.24 -22.44
CA THR A 47 -1.54 19.46 -21.61
C THR A 47 -1.14 19.07 -20.18
N PRO A 48 -0.03 19.59 -19.61
CA PRO A 48 0.32 19.29 -18.22
C PRO A 48 -0.77 19.84 -17.31
N GLY A 49 -1.39 18.96 -16.53
CA GLY A 49 -2.37 19.36 -15.51
C GLY A 49 -1.72 20.28 -14.46
N PRO A 50 -2.53 21.04 -13.69
CA PRO A 50 -2.02 21.97 -12.69
C PRO A 50 -1.04 21.25 -11.77
N HIS A 51 0.18 21.79 -11.66
CA HIS A 51 1.33 21.16 -10.99
C HIS A 51 0.94 20.66 -9.60
N LYS A 52 0.76 19.35 -9.49
CA LYS A 52 0.41 18.71 -8.21
C LYS A 52 1.58 18.87 -7.26
N GLN A 53 1.27 19.05 -5.99
CA GLN A 53 2.26 19.14 -4.93
C GLN A 53 1.88 18.07 -3.90
N ILE A 54 2.58 16.94 -3.95
CA ILE A 54 2.32 15.79 -3.11
C ILE A 54 3.40 15.72 -2.03
N LEU A 55 2.98 15.86 -0.78
CA LEU A 55 3.84 15.78 0.39
C LEU A 55 3.78 14.36 0.96
N ASN A 56 4.93 13.69 1.04
CA ASN A 56 5.14 12.52 1.87
C ASN A 56 5.59 12.98 3.26
N ALA A 57 4.86 12.59 4.30
CA ALA A 57 5.18 12.84 5.70
C ALA A 57 5.50 11.50 6.37
N ARG A 58 6.69 11.38 6.95
CA ARG A 58 7.15 10.17 7.64
C ARG A 58 7.44 10.46 9.11
N PHE A 59 6.70 9.80 9.99
CA PHE A 59 6.64 10.02 11.43
C PHE A 59 7.64 9.11 12.17
N HIS A 60 8.62 9.71 12.85
CA HIS A 60 9.65 8.98 13.61
C HIS A 60 9.17 8.74 15.04
N PHE A 61 8.41 7.65 15.22
CA PHE A 61 7.86 7.27 16.53
C PHE A 61 8.94 6.90 17.56
N PRO A 62 8.79 7.30 18.84
CA PRO A 62 9.64 6.83 19.92
C PRO A 62 9.40 5.35 20.27
N ASP A 63 10.37 4.75 20.97
CA ASP A 63 10.25 3.39 21.51
C ASP A 63 9.07 3.31 22.49
N GLY A 64 8.12 2.42 22.24
CA GLY A 64 6.92 2.25 23.07
C GLY A 64 5.78 3.25 22.79
N ALA A 65 5.80 3.94 21.65
CA ALA A 65 4.69 4.79 21.21
C ALA A 65 3.32 4.08 21.22
N ASP A 66 2.27 4.80 21.62
CA ASP A 66 0.88 4.33 21.62
C ASP A 66 0.39 3.99 20.20
N THR A 67 -0.35 2.89 20.06
CA THR A 67 -1.06 2.50 18.83
C THR A 67 -1.99 3.61 18.33
N GLY A 68 -2.56 4.42 19.23
CA GLY A 68 -3.41 5.57 18.90
C GLY A 68 -2.67 6.77 18.30
N LEU A 69 -1.35 6.90 18.53
CA LEU A 69 -0.58 8.09 18.17
C LEU A 69 -0.58 8.39 16.67
N TYR A 70 -0.52 7.34 15.83
CA TYR A 70 -0.56 7.53 14.37
C TYR A 70 -1.91 8.09 13.89
N GLY A 71 -3.02 7.77 14.57
CA GLY A 71 -4.31 8.39 14.30
C GLY A 71 -4.30 9.90 14.56
N GLN A 72 -3.80 10.31 15.73
CA GLN A 72 -3.70 11.72 16.12
C GLN A 72 -2.84 12.54 15.13
N LEU A 73 -1.73 11.97 14.63
CA LEU A 73 -0.90 12.60 13.61
C LEU A 73 -1.59 12.70 12.25
N LEU A 74 -2.47 11.76 11.90
CA LEU A 74 -3.28 11.82 10.69
C LEU A 74 -4.37 12.90 10.80
N ASP A 75 -5.02 13.03 11.96
CA ASP A 75 -5.96 14.12 12.23
C ASP A 75 -5.27 15.50 12.08
N LEU A 76 -4.07 15.63 12.66
CA LEU A 76 -3.20 16.82 12.51
C LEU A 76 -2.81 17.09 11.04
N THR A 77 -2.68 16.06 10.19
CA THR A 77 -2.48 16.26 8.74
C THR A 77 -3.76 16.65 7.99
N ALA A 78 -4.93 16.21 8.47
CA ALA A 78 -6.22 16.54 7.89
C ALA A 78 -6.56 18.04 8.03
N ASP A 79 -6.10 18.69 9.11
CA ASP A 79 -6.12 20.15 9.28
C ASP A 79 -5.41 20.91 8.14
N ILE A 80 -4.41 20.30 7.49
CA ILE A 80 -3.60 20.94 6.45
C ILE A 80 -4.20 20.66 5.06
N THR A 81 -4.66 19.44 4.80
CA THR A 81 -5.41 19.07 3.59
C THR A 81 -6.41 17.95 3.89
N PRO A 82 -7.65 18.00 3.39
CA PRO A 82 -8.58 16.87 3.47
C PRO A 82 -8.14 15.67 2.62
N ARG A 83 -7.09 15.79 1.81
CA ARG A 83 -6.58 14.74 0.91
C ARG A 83 -5.38 14.00 1.51
N VAL A 84 -5.64 13.26 2.60
CA VAL A 84 -4.66 12.41 3.26
C VAL A 84 -4.88 10.94 2.89
N GLN A 85 -3.83 10.28 2.40
CA GLN A 85 -3.76 8.83 2.23
C GLN A 85 -2.78 8.24 3.27
N PRO A 86 -3.26 7.51 4.29
CA PRO A 86 -2.39 6.85 5.26
C PRO A 86 -1.68 5.63 4.66
N ILE A 87 -0.40 5.48 4.95
CA ILE A 87 0.47 4.37 4.56
C ILE A 87 1.15 3.82 5.83
N PRO A 88 0.48 2.90 6.56
CA PRO A 88 1.06 2.29 7.75
C PRO A 88 2.42 1.62 7.45
N PRO A 89 3.37 1.60 8.41
CA PRO A 89 3.17 1.96 9.82
C PRO A 89 3.31 3.46 10.13
N ASP A 90 4.08 4.21 9.33
CA ASP A 90 4.71 5.47 9.76
C ASP A 90 4.57 6.64 8.75
N THR A 91 3.89 6.45 7.63
CA THR A 91 3.97 7.36 6.48
C THR A 91 2.58 7.82 6.01
N ALA A 92 2.42 9.09 5.62
CA ALA A 92 1.21 9.60 4.99
C ALA A 92 1.54 10.34 3.69
N HIS A 93 0.67 10.23 2.68
CA HIS A 93 0.70 11.08 1.49
C HIS A 93 -0.41 12.14 1.58
N LEU A 94 -0.04 13.38 1.38
CA LEU A 94 -0.91 14.56 1.43
C LEU A 94 -0.89 15.23 0.06
N ASP A 95 -2.05 15.39 -0.58
CA ASP A 95 -2.20 16.28 -1.75
C ASP A 95 -2.41 17.71 -1.24
N ILE A 96 -1.33 18.49 -1.19
CA ILE A 96 -1.31 19.88 -0.69
C ILE A 96 -1.56 20.91 -1.80
N THR A 97 -1.78 20.47 -3.05
CA THR A 97 -1.94 21.34 -4.24
C THR A 97 -2.99 22.45 -4.04
N GLY A 98 -4.13 22.12 -3.42
CA GLY A 98 -5.16 23.12 -3.07
C GLY A 98 -4.84 23.93 -1.81
N SER A 99 -4.12 23.32 -0.86
CA SER A 99 -3.80 23.91 0.45
C SER A 99 -2.81 25.08 0.34
N LEU A 100 -1.87 25.05 -0.60
CA LEU A 100 -0.91 26.14 -0.85
C LEU A 100 -1.63 27.50 -1.02
N ARG A 101 -2.69 27.51 -1.83
CA ARG A 101 -3.52 28.71 -2.07
C ARG A 101 -4.36 29.12 -0.86
N TYR A 102 -4.84 28.17 -0.05
CA TYR A 102 -5.62 28.45 1.15
C TYR A 102 -4.74 29.05 2.26
N TRP A 103 -3.58 28.46 2.53
CA TRP A 103 -2.65 28.90 3.55
C TRP A 103 -1.78 30.10 3.13
N GLN A 104 -1.75 30.44 1.84
CA GLN A 104 -0.87 31.46 1.23
C GLN A 104 0.61 31.20 1.55
N ARG A 105 1.03 29.94 1.36
CA ARG A 105 2.36 29.43 1.70
C ARG A 105 2.87 28.46 0.64
N ASP A 106 4.20 28.40 0.53
CA ASP A 106 4.89 27.46 -0.34
C ASP A 106 4.95 26.03 0.26
N ALA A 107 5.35 25.07 -0.59
CA ALA A 107 5.37 23.65 -0.24
C ALA A 107 6.33 23.31 0.92
N GLU A 108 7.52 23.92 0.92
CA GLU A 108 8.48 23.77 2.01
C GLU A 108 7.95 24.34 3.33
N ASP A 109 7.22 25.44 3.25
CA ASP A 109 6.69 26.21 4.36
C ASP A 109 5.51 25.46 5.03
N LEU A 110 4.66 24.80 4.25
CA LEU A 110 3.65 23.84 4.76
C LEU A 110 4.29 22.58 5.37
N ALA A 111 5.36 22.07 4.78
CA ALA A 111 6.11 20.93 5.34
C ALA A 111 6.79 21.29 6.68
N ALA A 112 7.36 22.49 6.78
CA ALA A 112 7.93 23.03 8.01
C ALA A 112 6.85 23.24 9.09
N LEU A 113 5.67 23.74 8.72
CA LEU A 113 4.52 23.89 9.62
C LEU A 113 4.02 22.53 10.15
N LEU A 114 3.95 21.50 9.31
CA LEU A 114 3.62 20.14 9.72
C LEU A 114 4.67 19.56 10.69
N ARG A 115 5.97 19.71 10.37
CA ARG A 115 7.08 19.30 11.23
C ARG A 115 7.05 19.99 12.59
N LEU A 116 6.76 21.30 12.62
CA LEU A 116 6.63 22.07 13.85
C LEU A 116 5.45 21.58 14.71
N ARG A 117 4.26 21.40 14.11
CA ARG A 117 3.06 20.91 14.82
C ARG A 117 3.25 19.51 15.40
N THR A 118 3.80 18.57 14.62
CA THR A 118 4.01 17.18 15.07
C THR A 118 5.00 17.07 16.24
N VAL A 119 6.07 17.88 16.23
CA VAL A 119 6.99 17.98 17.37
C VAL A 119 6.34 18.69 18.56
N ALA A 120 5.64 19.81 18.35
CA ALA A 120 5.09 20.62 19.44
C ALA A 120 3.90 19.97 20.18
N LEU A 121 3.03 19.24 19.47
CA LEU A 121 1.82 18.62 20.04
C LEU A 121 2.05 17.18 20.51
N HIS A 122 2.96 16.43 19.88
CA HIS A 122 3.12 15.00 20.12
C HIS A 122 4.57 14.56 20.40
N GLY A 123 5.56 15.46 20.33
CA GLY A 123 6.98 15.12 20.45
C GLY A 123 7.56 14.33 19.27
N VAL A 124 6.76 14.09 18.21
CA VAL A 124 7.15 13.24 17.08
C VAL A 124 7.90 14.06 16.04
N ARG A 125 9.14 13.66 15.75
CA ARG A 125 9.90 14.21 14.61
C ARG A 125 9.31 13.68 13.31
N THR A 126 9.19 14.54 12.31
CA THR A 126 8.67 14.18 10.99
C THR A 126 9.72 14.50 9.92
N THR A 127 10.00 13.56 9.03
CA THR A 127 10.67 13.85 7.74
C THR A 127 9.60 14.18 6.73
N CYS A 128 9.78 15.24 5.95
CA CYS A 128 8.86 15.59 4.87
C CYS A 128 9.59 15.63 3.53
N ALA A 129 8.95 15.13 2.47
CA ALA A 129 9.37 15.40 1.10
C ALA A 129 8.19 15.83 0.25
N VAL A 130 8.36 16.87 -0.58
CA VAL A 130 7.34 17.29 -1.56
C VAL A 130 7.86 17.08 -2.97
N ALA A 131 7.02 16.54 -3.84
CA ALA A 131 7.34 16.34 -5.26
C ALA A 131 6.07 16.40 -6.14
N PRO A 132 6.19 16.42 -7.49
CA PRO A 132 5.04 16.57 -8.38
C PRO A 132 4.04 15.42 -8.34
N ASN A 133 4.46 14.25 -7.87
CA ASN A 133 3.59 13.09 -7.70
C ASN A 133 4.04 12.21 -6.52
N ARG A 134 3.15 11.31 -6.11
CA ARG A 134 3.35 10.44 -4.94
C ARG A 134 4.55 9.50 -5.04
N MET A 135 4.93 9.11 -6.26
CA MET A 135 6.07 8.23 -6.51
C MET A 135 7.37 8.96 -6.19
N LEU A 136 7.54 10.13 -6.80
CA LEU A 136 8.68 11.01 -6.55
C LEU A 136 8.72 11.47 -5.09
N ALA A 137 7.56 11.76 -4.46
CA ALA A 137 7.51 12.14 -3.05
C ALA A 137 7.99 10.99 -2.13
N THR A 138 7.60 9.75 -2.42
CA THR A 138 8.10 8.57 -1.70
C THR A 138 9.60 8.38 -1.89
N MET A 139 10.09 8.50 -3.13
CA MET A 139 11.51 8.34 -3.44
C MET A 139 12.35 9.44 -2.79
N THR A 140 11.91 10.71 -2.84
CA THR A 140 12.59 11.83 -2.20
C THR A 140 12.62 11.67 -0.68
N ALA A 141 11.52 11.26 -0.05
CA ALA A 141 11.49 10.99 1.40
C ALA A 141 12.47 9.90 1.85
N ALA A 142 12.82 8.95 0.97
CA ALA A 142 13.83 7.93 1.25
C ALA A 142 15.29 8.46 1.20
N PHE A 143 15.52 9.64 0.59
CA PHE A 143 16.81 10.33 0.56
C PHE A 143 16.87 11.56 1.49
N THR A 144 15.74 12.08 1.98
CA THR A 144 15.69 13.20 2.93
C THR A 144 16.23 12.80 4.32
N PRO A 145 17.06 13.63 4.97
CA PRO A 145 17.54 13.35 6.32
C PRO A 145 16.45 13.25 7.40
N LEU A 146 16.81 12.68 8.54
CA LEU A 146 15.89 12.39 9.65
C LEU A 146 15.41 13.68 10.34
N GLY A 147 14.13 14.00 10.15
CA GLY A 147 13.50 15.19 10.71
C GLY A 147 13.63 16.45 9.84
N GLU A 148 14.07 16.36 8.59
CA GLU A 148 14.23 17.47 7.63
C GLU A 148 13.10 17.56 6.58
N THR A 149 13.15 18.60 5.73
CA THR A 149 12.30 18.75 4.54
C THR A 149 13.17 18.65 3.27
N THR A 150 12.68 18.02 2.21
CA THR A 150 13.20 18.22 0.84
C THR A 150 12.06 18.54 -0.12
N VAL A 151 12.23 19.52 -0.99
CA VAL A 151 11.34 19.75 -2.13
C VAL A 151 12.06 19.32 -3.41
N LEU A 152 11.34 18.65 -4.31
CA LEU A 152 11.78 18.33 -5.66
C LEU A 152 10.80 19.00 -6.63
N THR A 153 11.25 19.95 -7.45
CA THR A 153 10.41 20.62 -8.45
C THR A 153 10.39 19.84 -9.77
N GLU A 154 9.38 20.10 -10.62
CA GLU A 154 9.24 19.45 -11.94
C GLU A 154 10.51 19.55 -12.79
N ALA A 155 11.14 20.74 -12.81
CA ALA A 155 12.36 21.00 -13.58
C ALA A 155 13.58 20.20 -13.09
N GLU A 156 13.59 19.77 -11.82
CA GLU A 156 14.67 18.99 -11.22
C GLU A 156 14.48 17.48 -11.41
N VAL A 157 13.25 17.01 -11.68
CA VAL A 157 12.91 15.57 -11.71
C VAL A 157 13.86 14.78 -12.60
N THR A 158 14.06 15.19 -13.86
CA THR A 158 14.90 14.43 -14.80
C THR A 158 16.37 14.37 -14.36
N GLY A 159 16.92 15.49 -13.88
CA GLY A 159 18.31 15.56 -13.41
C GLY A 159 18.54 14.81 -12.10
N TRP A 160 17.53 14.79 -11.23
CA TRP A 160 17.54 14.06 -9.97
C TRP A 160 17.35 12.55 -10.16
N LEU A 161 16.48 12.14 -11.08
CA LEU A 161 16.05 10.76 -11.27
C LEU A 161 17.06 9.93 -12.06
N ARG A 162 17.53 10.41 -13.23
CA ARG A 162 18.41 9.62 -14.11
C ARG A 162 19.68 9.05 -13.46
N PRO A 163 20.49 9.77 -12.66
CA PRO A 163 21.73 9.24 -12.11
C PRO A 163 21.54 8.25 -10.95
N ARG A 164 20.31 8.03 -10.47
CA ARG A 164 20.04 7.10 -9.37
C ARG A 164 20.07 5.64 -9.83
N PRO A 165 20.45 4.69 -8.96
CA PRO A 165 20.46 3.27 -9.32
C PRO A 165 19.03 2.76 -9.53
N VAL A 166 18.84 1.83 -10.47
CA VAL A 166 17.52 1.30 -10.84
C VAL A 166 16.79 0.60 -9.68
N ALA A 167 17.55 0.10 -8.69
CA ALA A 167 17.02 -0.47 -7.45
C ALA A 167 16.38 0.55 -6.49
N ALA A 168 16.58 1.85 -6.71
CA ALA A 168 15.90 2.91 -5.95
C ALA A 168 14.55 3.33 -6.59
N LEU A 169 14.24 2.87 -7.80
CA LEU A 169 13.01 3.23 -8.49
C LEU A 169 11.80 2.59 -7.81
N TYR A 170 10.76 3.40 -7.56
CA TYR A 170 9.54 2.96 -6.90
C TYR A 170 8.89 1.76 -7.62
N GLY A 171 8.63 0.69 -6.86
CA GLY A 171 8.05 -0.56 -7.38
C GLY A 171 9.07 -1.55 -7.96
N VAL A 172 10.36 -1.20 -8.08
CA VAL A 172 11.42 -2.13 -8.47
C VAL A 172 11.85 -2.95 -7.24
N GLY A 173 11.33 -4.17 -7.13
CA GLY A 173 11.79 -5.12 -6.11
C GLY A 173 13.18 -5.70 -6.43
N PRO A 174 13.88 -6.33 -5.46
CA PRO A 174 15.23 -6.86 -5.65
C PRO A 174 15.37 -7.85 -6.82
N ALA A 175 14.34 -8.66 -7.08
CA ALA A 175 14.32 -9.57 -8.23
C ALA A 175 14.25 -8.82 -9.57
N THR A 176 13.47 -7.73 -9.65
CA THR A 176 13.37 -6.88 -10.84
C THR A 176 14.67 -6.09 -11.06
N ALA A 177 15.27 -5.54 -10.01
CA ALA A 177 16.58 -4.89 -10.08
C ALA A 177 17.68 -5.86 -10.57
N ALA A 178 17.72 -7.08 -10.03
CA ALA A 178 18.65 -8.13 -10.45
C ALA A 178 18.42 -8.62 -11.89
N ALA A 179 17.18 -8.55 -12.39
CA ALA A 179 16.87 -8.83 -13.79
C ALA A 179 17.32 -7.68 -14.71
N LEU A 180 17.05 -6.42 -14.35
CA LEU A 180 17.48 -5.23 -15.09
C LEU A 180 19.02 -5.15 -15.19
N ALA A 181 19.72 -5.42 -14.10
CA ALA A 181 21.19 -5.47 -14.08
C ALA A 181 21.79 -6.56 -14.99
N LYS A 182 21.07 -7.67 -15.26
CA LYS A 182 21.51 -8.70 -16.25
C LYS A 182 21.42 -8.21 -17.70
N TYR A 183 20.62 -7.18 -17.97
CA TYR A 183 20.53 -6.52 -19.28
C TYR A 183 21.38 -5.25 -19.36
N GLY A 184 22.28 -5.01 -18.39
CA GLY A 184 23.15 -3.83 -18.34
C GLY A 184 22.44 -2.55 -17.89
N LEU A 185 21.19 -2.62 -17.43
CA LEU A 185 20.42 -1.48 -16.95
C LEU A 185 20.69 -1.31 -15.45
N HIS A 186 21.54 -0.35 -15.10
CA HIS A 186 22.03 -0.12 -13.73
C HIS A 186 21.50 1.17 -13.11
N THR A 187 21.33 2.22 -13.91
CA THR A 187 20.72 3.50 -13.53
C THR A 187 19.27 3.62 -14.00
N ILE A 188 18.54 4.59 -13.46
CA ILE A 188 17.20 4.93 -13.97
C ILE A 188 17.31 5.65 -15.32
N GLY A 189 18.43 6.31 -15.60
CA GLY A 189 18.78 6.82 -16.93
C GLY A 189 18.78 5.73 -17.99
N ASP A 190 19.56 4.66 -17.78
CA ASP A 190 19.63 3.51 -18.70
C ASP A 190 18.24 2.91 -18.97
N LEU A 191 17.38 2.87 -17.95
CA LEU A 191 16.00 2.37 -18.04
C LEU A 191 15.06 3.33 -18.78
N ALA A 192 15.28 4.65 -18.70
CA ALA A 192 14.53 5.64 -19.46
C ALA A 192 14.94 5.67 -20.94
N ASP A 193 16.23 5.48 -21.23
CA ASP A 193 16.74 5.35 -22.61
C ASP A 193 16.40 3.99 -23.25
N ALA A 194 15.95 3.00 -22.47
CA ALA A 194 15.61 1.66 -22.95
C ALA A 194 14.24 1.62 -23.66
N PRO A 195 14.15 1.20 -24.94
CA PRO A 195 12.90 1.22 -25.69
C PRO A 195 11.76 0.43 -25.04
N LEU A 196 10.57 1.06 -24.93
CA LEU A 196 9.37 0.45 -24.35
C LEU A 196 9.01 -0.96 -24.93
N PRO A 197 9.16 -1.25 -26.25
CA PRO A 197 8.94 -2.61 -26.78
C PRO A 197 9.88 -3.66 -26.17
N THR A 198 11.12 -3.28 -25.82
CA THR A 198 12.07 -4.15 -25.13
C THR A 198 11.62 -4.41 -23.69
N LEU A 199 11.27 -3.37 -22.93
CA LEU A 199 10.84 -3.50 -21.53
C LEU A 199 9.54 -4.31 -21.39
N THR A 200 8.58 -4.11 -22.30
CA THR A 200 7.31 -4.86 -22.33
C THR A 200 7.48 -6.31 -22.78
N ARG A 201 8.47 -6.63 -23.62
CA ARG A 201 8.86 -8.01 -23.95
C ARG A 201 9.57 -8.72 -22.79
N LEU A 202 10.38 -8.01 -22.00
CA LEU A 202 11.15 -8.59 -20.89
C LEU A 202 10.31 -8.78 -19.60
N PHE A 203 9.48 -7.80 -19.24
CA PHE A 203 8.75 -7.78 -17.96
C PHE A 203 7.23 -7.92 -18.10
N GLY A 204 6.74 -8.10 -19.34
CA GLY A 204 5.33 -8.14 -19.68
C GLY A 204 4.71 -6.77 -19.91
N SER A 205 3.59 -6.75 -20.63
CA SER A 205 2.91 -5.54 -21.14
C SER A 205 2.63 -4.48 -20.05
N ALA A 206 2.13 -4.87 -18.88
CA ALA A 206 1.82 -3.94 -17.79
C ALA A 206 3.09 -3.44 -17.08
N THR A 207 3.97 -4.34 -16.64
CA THR A 207 5.20 -4.01 -15.90
C THR A 207 6.15 -3.17 -16.74
N GLY A 208 6.34 -3.50 -18.02
CA GLY A 208 7.22 -2.74 -18.91
C GLY A 208 6.77 -1.29 -19.13
N ARG A 209 5.46 -1.05 -19.25
CA ARG A 209 4.91 0.32 -19.27
C ARG A 209 5.12 1.04 -17.94
N ALA A 210 4.86 0.37 -16.82
CA ALA A 210 5.04 0.96 -15.49
C ALA A 210 6.50 1.34 -15.23
N LEU A 211 7.46 0.47 -15.58
CA LEU A 211 8.89 0.73 -15.46
C LEU A 211 9.33 1.92 -16.31
N HIS A 212 8.92 1.98 -17.59
CA HIS A 212 9.26 3.07 -18.50
C HIS A 212 8.70 4.43 -18.02
N ALA A 213 7.42 4.46 -17.63
CA ALA A 213 6.76 5.66 -17.09
C ALA A 213 7.45 6.13 -15.80
N HIS A 214 7.64 5.22 -14.83
CA HIS A 214 8.30 5.56 -13.57
C HIS A 214 9.76 6.00 -13.78
N ALA A 215 10.47 5.49 -14.79
CA ALA A 215 11.83 5.95 -15.13
C ALA A 215 11.88 7.36 -15.74
N HIS A 216 10.79 7.83 -16.35
CA HIS A 216 10.64 9.22 -16.79
C HIS A 216 10.15 10.17 -15.67
N GLY A 217 9.73 9.62 -14.53
CA GLY A 217 9.15 10.36 -13.40
C GLY A 217 7.63 10.26 -13.30
N ASP A 218 6.96 9.64 -14.27
CA ASP A 218 5.49 9.62 -14.37
C ASP A 218 4.83 8.72 -13.32
N ASP A 219 4.01 9.32 -12.46
CA ASP A 219 2.94 8.62 -11.73
C ASP A 219 1.63 9.41 -11.77
N LEU A 220 0.71 9.00 -12.64
CA LEU A 220 -0.63 9.58 -12.77
C LEU A 220 -1.57 9.22 -11.60
N ARG A 221 -1.21 8.23 -10.77
CA ARG A 221 -2.08 7.71 -9.69
C ARG A 221 -2.28 8.80 -8.62
N PRO A 222 -3.52 9.17 -8.26
CA PRO A 222 -3.75 10.20 -7.25
C PRO A 222 -3.33 9.75 -5.85
N VAL A 223 -3.27 10.72 -4.93
CA VAL A 223 -3.44 10.48 -3.49
C VAL A 223 -4.92 10.23 -3.27
N GLU A 224 -5.27 9.05 -2.78
CA GLU A 224 -6.66 8.66 -2.53
C GLU A 224 -7.01 8.84 -1.05
N PRO A 225 -7.94 9.75 -0.68
CA PRO A 225 -8.40 9.88 0.69
C PRO A 225 -9.06 8.58 1.13
N ARG A 226 -8.47 7.91 2.12
CA ARG A 226 -8.93 6.62 2.65
C ARG A 226 -8.78 6.63 4.17
N PRO A 227 -9.73 6.09 4.95
CA PRO A 227 -9.58 6.00 6.40
C PRO A 227 -8.38 5.11 6.76
N LEU A 228 -7.73 5.40 7.90
CA LEU A 228 -6.66 4.56 8.44
C LEU A 228 -7.15 3.10 8.53
N PRO A 229 -6.47 2.12 7.88
CA PRO A 229 -6.87 0.73 7.98
C PRO A 229 -6.87 0.26 9.44
N LYS A 230 -8.04 -0.23 9.89
CA LYS A 230 -8.18 -0.83 11.22
C LYS A 230 -7.08 -1.88 11.40
N SER A 231 -6.39 -1.75 12.52
CA SER A 231 -5.19 -2.52 12.86
C SER A 231 -5.02 -2.52 14.38
N MET A 232 -4.37 -3.55 14.89
CA MET A 232 -4.11 -3.73 16.33
C MET A 232 -2.68 -4.20 16.49
N SER A 233 -1.90 -3.59 17.38
CA SER A 233 -0.60 -4.13 17.78
C SER A 233 -0.60 -4.61 19.22
N ALA A 234 0.32 -5.53 19.49
CA ALA A 234 0.77 -5.89 20.82
C ALA A 234 2.30 -5.86 20.80
N CYS A 235 2.90 -5.15 21.75
CA CYS A 235 4.34 -5.08 21.91
C CYS A 235 4.82 -5.83 23.17
N HIS A 236 6.10 -6.17 23.19
CA HIS A 236 6.82 -6.70 24.34
C HIS A 236 8.28 -6.25 24.26
N SER A 237 8.72 -5.50 25.26
CA SER A 237 10.12 -5.17 25.50
C SER A 237 10.70 -6.18 26.50
N PHE A 238 11.97 -6.54 26.32
CA PHE A 238 12.73 -7.32 27.29
C PHE A 238 13.46 -6.37 28.27
N ASP A 239 13.61 -6.78 29.52
CA ASP A 239 14.31 -5.99 30.55
C ASP A 239 15.83 -5.89 30.27
N ALA A 240 16.39 -6.87 29.55
CA ALA A 240 17.75 -6.88 29.02
C ALA A 240 17.76 -7.42 27.58
N ASP A 241 18.65 -6.91 26.72
CA ASP A 241 18.62 -7.24 25.28
C ASP A 241 18.93 -8.74 25.03
N CYS A 242 17.88 -9.48 24.65
CA CYS A 242 17.85 -10.94 24.62
C CYS A 242 18.51 -11.52 23.36
N LEU A 243 19.05 -12.73 23.49
CA LEU A 243 19.69 -13.50 22.41
C LEU A 243 19.18 -14.96 22.40
N ASP A 244 18.34 -15.33 23.36
CA ASP A 244 17.80 -16.67 23.51
C ASP A 244 16.56 -16.86 22.61
N ALA A 245 16.66 -17.82 21.69
CA ALA A 245 15.58 -18.16 20.78
C ALA A 245 14.34 -18.67 21.52
N ASP A 246 14.46 -19.35 22.67
CA ASP A 246 13.30 -19.87 23.38
C ASP A 246 12.50 -18.73 24.04
N GLN A 247 13.19 -17.76 24.67
CA GLN A 247 12.56 -16.52 25.13
C GLN A 247 11.90 -15.75 23.98
N HIS A 248 12.53 -15.68 22.79
CA HIS A 248 11.90 -15.05 21.63
C HIS A 248 10.61 -15.77 21.20
N HIS A 249 10.58 -17.10 21.13
CA HIS A 249 9.36 -17.85 20.81
C HIS A 249 8.27 -17.69 21.90
N ARG A 250 8.64 -17.71 23.20
CA ARG A 250 7.70 -17.44 24.31
C ARG A 250 7.10 -16.03 24.22
N ALA A 251 7.92 -15.02 23.94
CA ALA A 251 7.45 -13.65 23.72
C ALA A 251 6.46 -13.57 22.55
N LEU A 252 6.80 -14.16 21.39
CA LEU A 252 5.94 -14.16 20.19
C LEU A 252 4.62 -14.91 20.42
N LEU A 253 4.63 -16.03 21.16
CA LEU A 253 3.42 -16.73 21.60
C LEU A 253 2.56 -15.83 22.50
N GLY A 254 3.16 -15.15 23.47
CA GLY A 254 2.46 -14.19 24.34
C GLY A 254 1.85 -13.02 23.56
N LEU A 255 2.54 -12.53 22.54
CA LEU A 255 2.04 -11.49 21.64
C LEU A 255 0.88 -11.96 20.78
N ALA A 256 1.01 -13.10 20.09
CA ALA A 256 -0.06 -13.68 19.29
C ALA A 256 -1.30 -14.00 20.13
N HIS A 257 -1.11 -14.40 21.39
CA HIS A 257 -2.18 -14.65 22.36
C HIS A 257 -2.90 -13.37 22.80
N ARG A 258 -2.16 -12.31 23.19
CA ARG A 258 -2.74 -10.98 23.50
C ARG A 258 -3.51 -10.43 22.31
N LEU A 259 -2.92 -10.52 21.11
CA LEU A 259 -3.49 -10.02 19.86
C LEU A 259 -4.76 -10.80 19.46
N GLY A 260 -4.74 -12.13 19.53
CA GLY A 260 -5.92 -12.97 19.25
C GLY A 260 -7.08 -12.72 20.22
N SER A 261 -6.80 -12.61 21.52
CA SER A 261 -7.82 -12.29 22.54
C SER A 261 -8.46 -10.91 22.30
N ARG A 262 -7.65 -9.89 21.94
CA ARG A 262 -8.14 -8.56 21.57
C ARG A 262 -8.99 -8.57 20.30
N LEU A 263 -8.52 -9.24 19.24
CA LEU A 263 -9.26 -9.41 17.98
C LEU A 263 -10.65 -10.01 18.22
N ARG A 264 -10.74 -11.06 19.05
CA ARG A 264 -12.00 -11.69 19.45
C ARG A 264 -12.89 -10.76 20.27
N GLY A 265 -12.33 -10.01 21.22
CA GLY A 265 -13.06 -9.02 22.02
C GLY A 265 -13.66 -7.87 21.21
N GLU A 266 -12.97 -7.43 20.15
CA GLU A 266 -13.44 -6.39 19.23
C GLU A 266 -14.19 -6.95 17.99
N GLY A 267 -14.44 -8.26 17.94
CA GLY A 267 -15.18 -8.92 16.85
C GLY A 267 -14.50 -8.85 15.47
N GLN A 268 -13.18 -8.71 15.43
CA GLN A 268 -12.39 -8.56 14.20
C GLN A 268 -11.59 -9.83 13.86
N ALA A 269 -11.29 -10.03 12.58
CA ALA A 269 -10.34 -11.02 12.07
C ALA A 269 -9.25 -10.32 11.24
N ALA A 270 -8.00 -10.76 11.40
CA ALA A 270 -6.83 -10.20 10.73
C ALA A 270 -6.54 -10.90 9.41
N ALA A 271 -6.39 -10.15 8.31
CA ALA A 271 -5.99 -10.69 7.01
C ALA A 271 -4.48 -10.49 6.70
N GLY A 272 -3.78 -9.70 7.51
CA GLY A 272 -2.32 -9.57 7.46
C GLY A 272 -1.71 -9.57 8.86
N LEU A 273 -0.44 -9.96 8.95
CA LEU A 273 0.35 -9.93 10.17
C LEU A 273 1.73 -9.32 9.87
N THR A 274 2.12 -8.37 10.71
CA THR A 274 3.38 -7.62 10.60
C THR A 274 4.16 -7.78 11.89
N LEU A 275 5.42 -8.22 11.79
CA LEU A 275 6.35 -8.35 12.90
C LEU A 275 7.46 -7.30 12.73
N THR A 276 7.63 -6.44 13.72
CA THR A 276 8.77 -5.53 13.83
C THR A 276 9.66 -5.96 14.99
N VAL A 277 10.95 -6.08 14.72
CA VAL A 277 11.98 -6.41 15.72
C VAL A 277 12.91 -5.22 15.84
N ARG A 278 13.09 -4.72 17.07
CA ARG A 278 14.07 -3.67 17.40
C ARG A 278 15.24 -4.31 18.14
N TYR A 279 16.46 -3.97 17.76
CA TYR A 279 17.69 -4.53 18.30
C TYR A 279 18.35 -3.61 19.34
N ALA A 280 19.39 -4.11 20.00
CA ALA A 280 20.15 -3.37 21.01
C ALA A 280 20.81 -2.07 20.47
N ASP A 281 21.13 -2.03 19.17
CA ASP A 281 21.68 -0.85 18.48
C ASP A 281 20.61 0.21 18.10
N ARG A 282 19.35 -0.03 18.51
CA ARG A 282 18.13 0.74 18.15
C ARG A 282 17.72 0.68 16.67
N THR A 283 18.42 -0.07 15.82
CA THR A 283 17.90 -0.36 14.47
C THR A 283 16.68 -1.29 14.59
N ALA A 284 15.81 -1.27 13.58
CA ALA A 284 14.63 -2.11 13.53
C ALA A 284 14.46 -2.75 12.15
N THR A 285 13.97 -3.98 12.12
CA THR A 285 13.58 -4.66 10.88
C THR A 285 12.13 -5.13 10.98
N THR A 286 11.33 -4.74 9.97
CA THR A 286 9.93 -5.13 9.82
C THR A 286 9.79 -6.18 8.72
N ARG A 287 8.91 -7.17 8.94
CA ARG A 287 8.43 -8.12 7.93
C ARG A 287 6.92 -8.29 8.06
N SER A 288 6.22 -8.27 6.93
CA SER A 288 4.76 -8.38 6.85
C SER A 288 4.37 -9.55 5.94
N ARG A 289 3.28 -10.24 6.27
CA ARG A 289 2.72 -11.35 5.50
C ARG A 289 1.20 -11.28 5.47
N ALA A 290 0.62 -11.42 4.28
CA ALA A 290 -0.82 -11.69 4.14
C ALA A 290 -1.12 -13.13 4.61
N LEU A 291 -2.18 -13.30 5.39
CA LEU A 291 -2.62 -14.61 5.86
C LEU A 291 -3.53 -15.24 4.80
N THR A 292 -3.44 -16.57 4.63
CA THR A 292 -4.23 -17.32 3.63
C THR A 292 -5.73 -17.16 3.85
N GLU A 293 -6.14 -17.10 5.12
CA GLU A 293 -7.51 -16.84 5.56
C GLU A 293 -7.49 -15.73 6.63
N PRO A 294 -8.48 -14.81 6.65
CA PRO A 294 -8.61 -13.86 7.74
C PRO A 294 -8.92 -14.59 9.06
N THR A 295 -8.13 -14.36 10.10
CA THR A 295 -8.20 -15.16 11.35
C THR A 295 -8.09 -14.31 12.61
N HIS A 296 -8.68 -14.81 13.70
CA HIS A 296 -8.57 -14.25 15.05
C HIS A 296 -8.11 -15.29 16.07
N HIS A 297 -7.50 -16.39 15.61
CA HIS A 297 -7.11 -17.53 16.44
C HIS A 297 -5.62 -17.54 16.76
N THR A 298 -5.28 -17.93 17.98
CA THR A 298 -3.92 -17.86 18.53
C THR A 298 -2.97 -18.77 17.79
N ARG A 299 -3.40 -19.98 17.41
CA ARG A 299 -2.59 -20.99 16.71
C ARG A 299 -2.13 -20.50 15.31
N PRO A 300 -3.02 -20.06 14.40
CA PRO A 300 -2.62 -19.41 13.14
C PRO A 300 -1.75 -18.16 13.31
N LEU A 301 -2.09 -17.26 14.24
CA LEU A 301 -1.32 -16.02 14.49
C LEU A 301 0.10 -16.34 15.01
N THR A 302 0.23 -17.32 15.90
CA THR A 302 1.54 -17.76 16.43
C THR A 302 2.39 -18.39 15.32
N GLY A 303 1.83 -19.29 14.51
CA GLY A 303 2.55 -19.89 13.38
C GLY A 303 3.03 -18.85 12.38
N ALA A 304 2.21 -17.83 12.10
CA ALA A 304 2.61 -16.72 11.24
C ALA A 304 3.67 -15.79 11.87
N ALA A 305 3.62 -15.54 13.18
CA ALA A 305 4.67 -14.81 13.89
C ALA A 305 6.01 -15.57 13.86
N TYR A 306 6.00 -16.90 14.04
CA TYR A 306 7.19 -17.75 13.97
C TYR A 306 7.78 -17.81 12.54
N ASP A 307 6.95 -17.88 11.50
CA ASP A 307 7.43 -17.79 10.11
C ASP A 307 8.07 -16.43 9.81
N LEU A 308 7.48 -15.32 10.26
CA LEU A 308 8.05 -13.98 10.11
C LEU A 308 9.38 -13.86 10.87
N TYR A 309 9.47 -14.42 12.09
CA TYR A 309 10.70 -14.50 12.87
C TYR A 309 11.79 -15.30 12.16
N ARG A 310 11.45 -16.44 11.55
CA ARG A 310 12.37 -17.26 10.75
C ARG A 310 12.86 -16.52 9.49
N LEU A 311 11.98 -15.79 8.82
CA LEU A 311 12.31 -14.96 7.65
C LEU A 311 13.18 -13.73 7.95
N LEU A 312 13.29 -13.32 9.23
CA LEU A 312 14.21 -12.28 9.67
C LEU A 312 15.65 -12.80 9.84
N GLY A 313 15.85 -14.11 10.00
CA GLY A 313 17.18 -14.73 9.99
C GLY A 313 18.13 -14.19 11.06
N LEU A 314 17.67 -14.06 12.32
CA LEU A 314 18.38 -13.39 13.41
C LEU A 314 19.66 -14.13 13.87
N GLN A 315 20.74 -14.03 13.10
CA GLN A 315 22.04 -14.61 13.42
C GLN A 315 22.73 -13.83 14.56
N ARG A 316 22.47 -14.26 15.80
CA ARG A 316 23.02 -13.70 17.06
C ARG A 316 22.68 -12.21 17.32
N ALA A 317 21.68 -11.66 16.63
CA ALA A 317 21.20 -10.30 16.89
C ALA A 317 20.56 -10.20 18.28
N ARG A 318 20.98 -9.22 19.08
CA ARG A 318 20.36 -8.93 20.38
C ARG A 318 19.05 -8.17 20.19
N VAL A 319 17.93 -8.75 20.61
CA VAL A 319 16.58 -8.18 20.49
C VAL A 319 16.21 -7.42 21.75
N ARG A 320 15.73 -6.19 21.57
CA ARG A 320 15.27 -5.30 22.63
C ARG A 320 13.75 -5.33 22.79
N SER A 321 13.02 -5.38 21.68
CA SER A 321 11.56 -5.46 21.68
C SER A 321 10.99 -6.12 20.42
N PHE A 322 9.90 -6.85 20.59
CA PHE A 322 9.01 -7.30 19.51
C PHE A 322 7.73 -6.44 19.49
N ASP A 323 7.29 -6.03 18.30
CA ASP A 323 5.93 -5.54 18.05
C ASP A 323 5.26 -6.45 17.02
N LEU A 324 4.10 -7.01 17.37
CA LEU A 324 3.29 -7.85 16.50
C LEU A 324 1.97 -7.14 16.21
N ARG A 325 1.76 -6.81 14.94
CA ARG A 325 0.66 -6.00 14.44
C ARG A 325 -0.23 -6.79 13.49
N ALA A 326 -1.51 -6.88 13.81
CA ALA A 326 -2.55 -7.37 12.92
C ALA A 326 -3.01 -6.24 11.98
N ASP A 327 -2.98 -6.52 10.68
CA ASP A 327 -3.30 -5.60 9.60
C ASP A 327 -4.50 -6.10 8.77
N ALA A 328 -5.10 -5.17 8.01
CA ALA A 328 -6.26 -5.41 7.15
C ALA A 328 -7.42 -6.11 7.90
N LEU A 329 -7.79 -5.59 9.07
CA LEU A 329 -8.85 -6.14 9.90
C LEU A 329 -10.22 -6.08 9.20
N ARG A 330 -11.01 -7.13 9.38
CA ARG A 330 -12.39 -7.26 8.87
C ARG A 330 -13.32 -7.77 9.98
N PRO A 331 -14.64 -7.54 9.91
CA PRO A 331 -15.58 -8.17 10.84
C PRO A 331 -15.46 -9.70 10.82
N ALA A 332 -15.47 -10.33 12.00
CA ALA A 332 -15.40 -11.78 12.12
C ALA A 332 -16.63 -12.51 11.52
N SER A 333 -17.74 -11.78 11.34
CA SER A 333 -18.93 -12.23 10.58
C SER A 333 -18.69 -12.34 9.07
N GLU A 334 -17.67 -11.68 8.53
CA GLU A 334 -17.32 -11.68 7.10
C GLU A 334 -16.13 -12.58 6.78
N SER A 335 -15.34 -12.99 7.79
CA SER A 335 -14.23 -13.94 7.63
C SER A 335 -14.74 -15.36 7.39
N ARG A 336 -14.98 -15.70 6.12
CA ARG A 336 -15.26 -17.06 5.67
C ARG A 336 -13.99 -17.91 5.78
N ARG A 337 -14.00 -18.89 6.68
CA ARG A 337 -12.99 -19.96 6.78
C ARG A 337 -13.43 -21.15 5.93
N GLN A 338 -12.50 -21.85 5.28
CA GLN A 338 -12.74 -23.19 4.75
C GLN A 338 -12.95 -24.17 5.91
N LEU A 339 -14.13 -24.79 5.95
CA LEU A 339 -14.42 -25.86 6.91
C LEU A 339 -13.50 -27.05 6.66
N THR A 340 -12.86 -27.52 7.72
CA THR A 340 -11.95 -28.67 7.71
C THR A 340 -12.60 -29.79 8.51
N PHE A 341 -12.57 -31.03 8.02
CA PHE A 341 -13.20 -32.19 8.68
C PHE A 341 -12.38 -32.74 9.88
N ASP A 342 -11.47 -31.95 10.45
CA ASP A 342 -10.65 -32.32 11.61
C ASP A 342 -11.25 -31.71 12.90
N PRO A 343 -11.83 -32.53 13.79
CA PRO A 343 -12.44 -32.04 15.03
C PRO A 343 -11.43 -31.48 16.04
N ALA A 344 -10.11 -31.69 15.85
CA ALA A 344 -9.09 -31.11 16.71
C ALA A 344 -9.05 -29.58 16.63
N ASP A 345 -9.38 -28.99 15.47
CA ASP A 345 -9.49 -27.55 15.33
C ASP A 345 -10.72 -27.01 16.08
N ASP A 346 -11.90 -27.59 15.91
CA ASP A 346 -13.12 -27.14 16.61
C ASP A 346 -12.99 -27.23 18.14
N GLN A 347 -12.28 -28.25 18.66
CA GLN A 347 -11.94 -28.33 20.07
C GLN A 347 -11.01 -27.19 20.51
N ALA A 348 -9.99 -26.86 19.73
CA ALA A 348 -9.10 -25.73 20.02
C ALA A 348 -9.87 -24.39 20.01
N LEU A 349 -10.81 -24.20 19.08
CA LEU A 349 -11.69 -23.03 19.00
C LEU A 349 -12.59 -22.91 20.24
N ALA A 350 -13.21 -24.00 20.68
CA ALA A 350 -14.02 -24.05 21.89
C ALA A 350 -13.21 -23.72 23.16
N ILE A 351 -11.94 -24.17 23.22
CA ILE A 351 -11.00 -23.85 24.29
C ILE A 351 -10.63 -22.37 24.30
N GLU A 352 -10.39 -21.72 23.15
CA GLU A 352 -10.16 -20.28 23.10
C GLU A 352 -11.36 -19.49 23.65
N ALA A 353 -12.57 -19.81 23.17
CA ALA A 353 -13.80 -19.15 23.60
C ALA A 353 -14.16 -19.43 25.07
N ALA A 354 -13.75 -20.57 25.65
CA ALA A 354 -13.84 -20.83 27.09
C ALA A 354 -12.81 -19.99 27.87
N ALA A 355 -11.57 -19.94 27.40
CA ALA A 355 -10.49 -19.22 28.05
C ALA A 355 -10.70 -17.70 28.06
N ASP A 356 -11.24 -17.11 26.99
CA ASP A 356 -11.57 -15.67 26.98
C ASP A 356 -12.76 -15.33 27.87
N ARG A 357 -13.79 -16.20 27.97
CA ARG A 357 -14.86 -16.05 28.97
C ARG A 357 -14.33 -16.11 30.40
N ALA A 358 -13.31 -16.93 30.67
CA ALA A 358 -12.63 -16.94 31.96
C ALA A 358 -11.84 -15.65 32.20
N ARG A 359 -11.09 -15.13 31.21
CA ARG A 359 -10.37 -13.85 31.32
C ARG A 359 -11.30 -12.66 31.55
N ALA A 360 -12.43 -12.61 30.83
CA ALA A 360 -13.44 -11.56 30.98
C ALA A 360 -14.08 -11.52 32.38
N ARG A 361 -14.09 -12.65 33.10
CA ARG A 361 -14.66 -12.76 34.46
C ARG A 361 -13.63 -12.66 35.59
N TYR A 362 -12.39 -13.10 35.36
CA TYR A 362 -11.37 -13.28 36.40
C TYR A 362 -10.05 -12.53 36.15
N GLY A 363 -9.97 -11.71 35.08
CA GLY A 363 -8.79 -10.92 34.72
C GLY A 363 -7.92 -11.57 33.65
N PRO A 364 -7.03 -10.79 32.99
CA PRO A 364 -6.26 -11.24 31.82
C PRO A 364 -5.33 -12.42 32.13
N ASP A 365 -4.81 -12.50 33.35
CA ASP A 365 -3.89 -13.54 33.80
C ASP A 365 -4.56 -14.88 34.15
N ALA A 366 -5.90 -14.93 34.26
CA ALA A 366 -6.63 -16.09 34.78
C ALA A 366 -6.48 -17.37 33.93
N VAL A 367 -6.15 -17.25 32.65
CA VAL A 367 -5.81 -18.39 31.78
C VAL A 367 -4.67 -17.99 30.85
N LYS A 368 -3.52 -18.67 30.95
CA LYS A 368 -2.34 -18.49 30.10
C LYS A 368 -2.00 -19.81 29.38
N PRO A 369 -1.39 -19.78 28.18
CA PRO A 369 -0.69 -20.94 27.63
C PRO A 369 0.32 -21.49 28.66
N ALA A 370 0.42 -22.81 28.82
CA ALA A 370 1.28 -23.42 29.85
C ALA A 370 2.75 -22.99 29.75
N THR A 371 3.25 -22.77 28.52
CA THR A 371 4.59 -22.24 28.22
C THR A 371 4.87 -20.83 28.77
N LEU A 372 3.84 -20.13 29.26
CA LEU A 372 3.88 -18.79 29.85
C LEU A 372 3.42 -18.77 31.32
N ALA A 373 3.30 -19.94 31.96
CA ALA A 373 2.80 -20.08 33.33
C ALA A 373 3.90 -20.31 34.40
N GLY A 374 5.17 -20.35 33.97
CA GLY A 374 6.35 -20.57 34.83
C GLY A 374 7.47 -19.56 34.55
N ALA A 375 7.11 -18.29 34.40
CA ALA A 375 7.99 -17.14 34.23
C ALA A 375 7.54 -16.02 35.18
#